data_AF-A0A2N3LGB8-F1
#
_entry.id   AF-A0A2N3LGB8-F1
#
_cell.length_a   1.000
_cell.length_b   1.000
_cell.length_c   1.000
_cell.angle_alpha   90.00
_cell.angle_beta   90.00
_cell.angle_gamma   90.00
#
_symmetry.space_group_name_H-M   'P 1'
#
loop_
_entity.id
_entity.type
_entity.pdbx_description
1 polymer ?
#
loop_
_entity_poly.entity_id
_entity_poly.type
_entity_poly.pdbx_seq_one_letter_code
_entity_poly.pdbx_strand_id
1 'polypeptide(L)'
;MAETHEGHTLTWSNGQEWGEIEHPHLGKVMTYWQKGTPCYDTYTAPIVDGDGCLIVFRFDHDEGYWVDESVINMGYYNGIDTASFGGY
;
A
#
# COMPACT_ATOMS: atom_id res chain seq x y z
N MET A 1 15.19 -22.61 6.24
CA MET A 1 15.20 -21.22 6.71
C MET A 1 13.96 -20.59 6.10
N ALA A 2 12.93 -20.24 6.87
CA ALA A 2 11.82 -19.48 6.30
C ALA A 2 12.37 -18.09 6.02
N GLU A 3 12.46 -17.72 4.75
CA GLU A 3 12.81 -16.35 4.36
C GLU A 3 11.69 -15.46 4.89
N THR A 4 11.97 -14.70 5.94
CA THR A 4 11.02 -13.72 6.49
C THR A 4 10.95 -12.57 5.49
N HIS A 5 9.81 -12.44 4.81
CA HIS A 5 9.57 -11.36 3.85
C HIS A 5 9.05 -10.09 4.56
N GLU A 6 9.12 -10.03 5.90
CA GLU A 6 8.69 -8.88 6.69
C GLU A 6 9.39 -7.59 6.23
N GLY A 7 8.59 -6.57 5.93
CA GLY A 7 9.07 -5.28 5.41
C GLY A 7 9.39 -5.27 3.91
N HIS A 8 9.20 -6.39 3.20
CA HIS A 8 9.38 -6.45 1.74
C HIS A 8 8.30 -5.63 1.05
N THR A 9 8.72 -4.69 0.21
CA THR A 9 7.83 -3.72 -0.46
C THR A 9 7.61 -4.10 -1.92
N LEU A 10 6.35 -4.12 -2.35
CA LEU A 10 5.91 -4.46 -3.70
C LEU A 10 5.63 -3.21 -4.54
N THR A 11 5.41 -3.41 -5.83
CA THR A 11 5.02 -2.34 -6.76
C THR A 11 3.57 -2.47 -7.23
N TRP A 12 2.95 -1.36 -7.61
CA TRP A 12 1.62 -1.35 -8.21
C TRP A 12 1.71 -1.46 -9.74
N SER A 13 1.20 -2.54 -10.32
CA SER A 13 1.17 -2.73 -11.79
C SER A 13 0.32 -1.71 -12.55
N ASN A 14 -0.79 -1.29 -11.94
CA ASN A 14 -1.75 -0.33 -12.49
C ASN A 14 -1.84 0.95 -11.63
N GLY A 15 -0.82 1.18 -10.78
CA GLY A 15 -0.72 2.37 -9.95
C GLY A 15 -0.04 3.52 -10.67
N GLN A 16 -0.38 4.73 -10.25
CA GLN A 16 0.32 5.95 -10.59
C GLN A 16 0.79 6.62 -9.30
N GLU A 17 2.02 7.13 -9.29
CA GLU A 17 2.56 7.92 -8.19
C GLU A 17 1.72 9.20 -8.01
N TRP A 18 1.35 9.48 -6.77
CA TRP A 18 0.70 10.73 -6.38
C TRP A 18 1.72 11.71 -5.81
N GLY A 19 2.48 11.26 -4.81
CA GLY A 19 3.46 12.07 -4.12
C GLY A 19 3.78 11.50 -2.74
N GLU A 20 4.71 12.15 -2.07
CA GLU A 20 5.12 11.74 -0.73
C GLU A 20 4.24 12.38 0.35
N ILE A 21 3.74 11.58 1.29
CA ILE A 21 2.91 12.03 2.42
C ILE A 21 3.55 11.54 3.73
N GLU A 22 3.56 12.38 4.77
CA GLU A 22 4.07 12.03 6.11
C GLU A 22 3.09 11.08 6.80
N HIS A 23 3.50 9.84 7.07
CA HIS A 23 2.75 8.83 7.83
C HIS A 23 3.20 8.82 9.30
N PRO A 24 2.27 8.76 10.28
CA PRO A 24 2.60 8.85 11.71
C PRO A 24 3.59 7.77 12.18
N HIS A 25 3.57 6.59 11.55
CA HIS A 25 4.41 5.44 11.93
C HIS A 25 5.50 5.07 10.92
N LEU A 26 5.36 5.49 9.65
CA LEU A 26 6.27 5.07 8.57
C LEU A 26 7.17 6.23 8.12
N GLY A 27 6.95 7.44 8.66
CA GLY A 27 7.56 8.67 8.16
C GLY A 27 7.05 9.01 6.77
N LYS A 28 7.87 9.72 6.00
CA LYS A 28 7.52 10.15 4.65
C LYS A 28 7.50 8.97 3.68
N VAL A 29 6.34 8.70 3.08
CA VAL A 29 6.11 7.55 2.17
C VAL A 29 5.53 8.01 0.84
N MET A 30 5.98 7.41 -0.26
CA MET A 30 5.35 7.61 -1.57
C MET A 30 3.98 6.95 -1.60
N THR A 31 2.97 7.66 -2.08
CA THR A 31 1.62 7.13 -2.24
C THR A 31 1.21 7.00 -3.71
N TYR A 32 0.28 6.08 -3.95
CA TYR A 32 -0.15 5.65 -5.26
C TYR A 32 -1.67 5.59 -5.34
N TRP A 33 -2.19 5.75 -6.53
CA TRP A 33 -3.62 5.61 -6.83
C TRP A 33 -3.80 4.85 -8.14
N GLN A 34 -5.01 4.34 -8.38
CA GLN A 34 -5.30 3.63 -9.62
C GLN A 34 -5.24 4.58 -10.81
N LYS A 35 -4.43 4.22 -11.81
CA LYS A 35 -4.31 5.02 -13.03
C LYS A 35 -5.65 5.06 -13.79
N GLY A 36 -6.12 6.26 -14.11
CA GLY A 36 -7.31 6.48 -14.94
C GLY A 36 -8.65 6.48 -14.18
N THR A 37 -8.63 6.39 -12.84
CA THR A 37 -9.79 6.70 -12.00
C THR A 37 -9.69 8.16 -11.53
N PRO A 38 -10.62 8.67 -10.69
CA PRO A 38 -10.37 9.84 -9.86
C PRO A 38 -9.50 9.51 -8.63
N CYS A 39 -8.77 10.50 -8.11
CA CYS A 39 -7.87 10.33 -6.96
C CYS A 39 -8.51 10.87 -5.67
N TYR A 40 -9.44 10.10 -5.10
CA TYR A 40 -10.03 10.42 -3.79
C TYR A 40 -9.19 9.88 -2.63
N ASP A 41 -8.57 8.71 -2.84
CA ASP A 41 -7.70 8.05 -1.88
C ASP A 41 -6.35 7.74 -2.53
N THR A 42 -5.28 7.80 -1.73
CA THR A 42 -3.99 7.24 -2.11
C THR A 42 -3.52 6.19 -1.11
N TYR A 43 -2.65 5.30 -1.56
CA TYR A 43 -2.23 4.12 -0.82
C TYR A 43 -0.72 4.04 -0.79
N THR A 44 -0.14 3.51 0.28
CA THR A 44 1.30 3.17 0.29
C THR A 44 1.63 2.12 -0.76
N ALA A 45 2.91 1.90 -1.01
CA ALA A 45 3.32 0.63 -1.61
C ALA A 45 2.82 -0.54 -0.74
N PRO A 46 2.46 -1.70 -1.32
CA PRO A 46 2.11 -2.88 -0.55
C PRO A 46 3.34 -3.42 0.17
N ILE A 47 3.16 -3.76 1.44
CA ILE A 47 4.23 -4.24 2.31
C ILE A 47 3.84 -5.64 2.78
N VAL A 48 4.78 -6.57 2.77
CA VAL A 48 4.59 -7.88 3.39
C VAL A 48 4.86 -7.75 4.89
N ASP A 49 3.86 -8.10 5.71
CA ASP A 49 3.97 -8.14 7.17
C ASP A 49 4.65 -9.44 7.66
N GLY A 50 4.95 -9.54 8.96
CA GLY A 50 5.57 -10.71 9.59
C GLY A 50 4.80 -12.03 9.40
N ASP A 51 3.47 -11.95 9.24
CA ASP A 51 2.62 -13.11 8.92
C ASP A 51 2.58 -13.45 7.42
N GLY A 52 3.34 -12.76 6.57
CA GLY A 52 3.32 -12.95 5.12
C GLY A 52 2.09 -12.36 4.44
N CYS A 53 1.32 -11.52 5.15
CA CYS A 53 0.18 -10.80 4.59
C CYS A 53 0.64 -9.55 3.85
N LEU A 54 0.03 -9.27 2.71
CA LEU A 54 0.20 -8.00 2.00
C LEU A 54 -0.71 -6.95 2.60
N ILE A 55 -0.13 -5.85 3.06
CA ILE A 55 -0.85 -4.74 3.69
C ILE A 55 -0.54 -3.41 3.01
N VAL A 56 -1.53 -2.53 2.98
CA VAL A 56 -1.38 -1.14 2.51
C VAL A 56 -2.07 -0.18 3.49
N PHE A 57 -1.54 1.03 3.60
CA PHE A 57 -2.17 2.12 4.34
C PHE A 57 -2.84 3.08 3.36
N ARG A 58 -4.01 3.61 3.74
CA ARG A 58 -4.81 4.53 2.93
C ARG A 58 -4.78 5.95 3.50
N PHE A 59 -4.52 6.92 2.64
CA PHE A 59 -4.67 8.34 2.90
C PHE A 59 -5.93 8.84 2.20
N ASP A 60 -6.83 9.44 2.97
CA ASP A 60 -8.07 10.04 2.48
C ASP A 60 -7.79 11.52 2.13
N HIS A 61 -7.96 11.91 0.85
CA HIS A 61 -7.69 13.28 0.42
C HIS A 61 -8.82 14.26 0.71
N ASP A 62 -10.06 13.77 0.88
CA ASP A 62 -11.20 14.62 1.23
C ASP A 62 -11.08 15.07 2.69
N GLU A 63 -10.67 14.16 3.56
CA GLU A 63 -10.52 14.43 4.99
C GLU A 63 -9.11 14.89 5.40
N GLY A 64 -8.09 14.57 4.59
CA GLY A 64 -6.71 15.00 4.78
C GLY A 64 -5.95 14.24 5.87
N TYR A 65 -6.31 12.99 6.15
CA TYR A 65 -5.64 12.15 7.14
C TYR A 65 -5.41 10.71 6.66
N TRP A 66 -4.43 10.05 7.28
CA TRP A 66 -4.30 8.61 7.21
C TRP A 66 -5.43 7.96 7.98
N VAL A 67 -6.12 7.03 7.36
CA VAL A 67 -7.23 6.34 8.00
C VAL A 67 -6.64 5.35 9.00
N ASP A 68 -6.58 5.77 10.26
CA ASP A 68 -5.85 5.13 11.39
C ASP A 68 -6.23 3.65 11.62
N GLU A 69 -7.44 3.26 11.19
CA GLU A 69 -7.96 1.88 11.31
C GLU A 69 -7.80 1.02 10.04
N SER A 70 -7.34 1.57 8.90
CA SER A 70 -7.37 0.86 7.62
C SER A 70 -5.99 0.38 7.18
N VAL A 71 -5.40 -0.53 7.95
CA VAL A 71 -4.47 -1.49 7.36
C VAL A 71 -5.31 -2.39 6.45
N ILE A 72 -5.24 -2.16 5.15
CA ILE A 72 -5.99 -2.95 4.19
C ILE A 72 -5.18 -4.20 3.88
N ASN A 73 -5.69 -5.35 4.32
CA ASN A 73 -5.14 -6.65 3.98
C ASN A 73 -5.54 -7.01 2.54
N MET A 74 -4.56 -7.23 1.68
CA MET A 74 -4.70 -7.58 0.27
C MET A 74 -4.57 -9.08 0.00
N GLY A 75 -4.49 -9.91 1.03
CA GLY A 75 -4.25 -11.35 0.95
C GLY A 75 -2.82 -11.72 1.34
N TYR A 76 -2.42 -12.95 1.02
CA TYR A 76 -1.09 -13.46 1.31
C TYR A 76 -0.11 -13.17 0.17
N TYR A 77 1.15 -12.94 0.53
CA TYR A 77 2.23 -12.81 -0.43
C TYR A 77 2.43 -14.13 -1.20
N ASN A 78 2.30 -14.07 -2.52
CA ASN A 78 2.33 -15.22 -3.41
C ASN A 78 3.70 -15.40 -4.11
N GLY A 79 4.75 -14.69 -3.67
CA GLY A 79 6.06 -14.71 -4.33
C GLY A 79 6.15 -13.83 -5.58
N ILE A 80 5.19 -12.94 -5.81
CA ILE A 80 5.16 -11.99 -6.93
C ILE A 80 5.27 -10.58 -6.37
N ASP A 81 6.27 -9.82 -6.81
CA ASP A 81 6.59 -8.49 -6.27
C ASP A 81 5.73 -7.34 -6.84
N THR A 82 4.53 -7.68 -7.31
CA THR A 82 3.62 -6.78 -8.00
C THR A 82 2.18 -7.00 -7.56
N ALA A 83 1.53 -5.94 -7.09
CA ALA A 83 0.11 -5.89 -6.76
C ALA A 83 -0.69 -5.07 -7.80
N SER A 84 -2.02 -5.10 -7.71
CA SER A 84 -2.90 -4.30 -8.55
C SER A 84 -4.10 -3.75 -7.78
N PHE A 85 -4.51 -2.53 -8.07
CA PHE A 85 -5.77 -1.98 -7.57
C PHE A 85 -6.95 -2.76 -8.15
N GLY A 86 -7.88 -3.17 -7.28
CA GLY A 86 -9.13 -3.85 -7.68
C GLY A 86 -8.99 -5.32 -8.08
N GLY A 87 -7.79 -5.90 -8.00
CA GLY A 87 -7.52 -7.32 -8.20
C GLY A 87 -6.93 -7.92 -6.93
N TYR A 88 -7.79 -8.51 -6.11
CA TYR A 88 -7.43 -9.31 -4.93
C TYR A 88 -7.70 -10.79 -5.25
#